data_AF-Q6A865-F1
#
_entry.id   AF-Q6A865-F1
#
_cell.length_a   1.000
_cell.length_b   1.000
_cell.length_c   1.000
_cell.angle_alpha   90.00
_cell.angle_beta   90.00
_cell.angle_gamma   90.00
#
_symmetry.space_group_name_H-M   'P 1'
#
loop_
_entity.id
_entity.type
_entity.pdbx_description
1 polymer ?
#
loop_
_entity_poly.entity_id
_entity_poly.type
_entity_poly.pdbx_seq_one_letter_code
_entity_poly.pdbx_strand_id
1 'polypeptide(L)'
;MRLYRAVLTHTDIQITVRIWSTTDHDWTWTPLDTWTPDPTPTTPAQLADELHRHGWTTPEDPTTLTKVTVIPENWQALVDHALAARNHQANQLRVAENILTDILGDAADAGLSVTFLAQAAGLSRAAFYKRSAKTINSMRHADQPREDPSQLTRAEKTALSLGDE
;
A
#
# COMPACT_ATOMS: atom_id res chain seq x y z
N MET A 1 4.89 -7.92 3.29
CA MET A 1 5.98 -7.79 4.28
C MET A 1 7.25 -7.38 3.53
N ARG A 2 7.87 -6.25 3.88
CA ARG A 2 9.18 -5.85 3.32
C ARG A 2 10.23 -6.09 4.41
N LEU A 3 11.20 -6.95 4.13
CA LEU A 3 12.33 -7.20 5.03
C LEU A 3 13.53 -6.43 4.49
N TYR A 4 14.26 -5.71 5.33
CA TYR A 4 15.50 -5.07 4.93
C TYR A 4 16.68 -5.75 5.62
N ARG A 5 17.79 -5.84 4.90
CA ARG A 5 19.01 -6.47 5.39
C ARG A 5 20.21 -5.66 4.94
N ALA A 6 21.02 -5.26 5.92
CA ALA A 6 22.34 -4.72 5.69
C ALA A 6 23.35 -5.86 5.54
N VAL A 7 24.24 -5.73 4.57
CA VAL A 7 25.37 -6.62 4.36
C VAL A 7 26.64 -5.78 4.35
N LEU A 8 27.49 -5.94 5.35
CA LEU A 8 28.84 -5.38 5.30
C LEU A 8 29.72 -6.35 4.50
N THR A 9 30.18 -5.87 3.36
CA THR A 9 31.19 -6.51 2.52
C THR A 9 32.57 -5.98 2.91
N HIS A 10 33.65 -6.43 2.24
CA HIS A 10 35.01 -6.05 2.61
C HIS A 10 35.22 -4.53 2.74
N THR A 11 34.53 -3.73 1.94
CA THR A 11 34.67 -2.27 1.91
C THR A 11 33.35 -1.52 2.04
N ASP A 12 32.21 -2.12 1.71
CA ASP A 12 30.95 -1.40 1.55
C ASP A 12 29.82 -2.01 2.36
N ILE A 13 28.92 -1.16 2.84
CA ILE A 13 27.63 -1.58 3.39
C ILE A 13 26.59 -1.54 2.27
N GLN A 14 25.95 -2.67 2.03
CA GLN A 14 24.86 -2.79 1.07
C GLN A 14 23.55 -3.04 1.80
N ILE A 15 22.56 -2.16 1.61
CA ILE A 15 21.19 -2.39 2.06
C ILE A 15 20.41 -3.04 0.94
N THR A 16 19.85 -4.20 1.26
CA THR A 16 18.98 -4.95 0.35
C THR A 16 17.57 -5.01 0.93
N VAL A 17 16.56 -4.89 0.07
CA VAL A 17 15.15 -5.03 0.43
C VAL A 17 14.59 -6.29 -0.20
N ARG A 18 13.77 -7.04 0.54
CA ARG A 18 13.02 -8.17 0.03
C ARG A 18 11.72 -7.67 -0.59
N ILE A 19 11.61 -7.78 -1.91
CA ILE A 19 10.44 -7.37 -2.69
C ILE A 19 9.86 -8.54 -3.46
N TRP A 20 8.55 -8.50 -3.69
CA TRP A 20 7.88 -9.50 -4.52
C TRP A 20 8.15 -9.16 -5.98
N SER A 21 8.81 -10.08 -6.68
CA SER A 21 9.00 -9.98 -8.13
C SER A 21 7.67 -10.27 -8.81
N THR A 22 7.13 -9.27 -9.52
CA THR A 22 5.92 -9.46 -10.35
C THR A 22 6.19 -10.29 -11.60
N THR A 23 7.46 -10.38 -12.01
CA THR A 23 7.88 -11.18 -13.18
C THR A 23 8.01 -12.65 -12.80
N ASP A 24 8.71 -12.93 -11.70
CA ASP A 24 9.06 -14.30 -11.31
C ASP A 24 8.08 -14.91 -10.31
N HIS A 25 7.09 -14.14 -9.85
CA HIS A 25 6.09 -14.55 -8.85
C HIS A 25 6.74 -15.13 -7.58
N ASP A 26 7.88 -14.57 -7.17
CA ASP A 26 8.64 -14.98 -5.98
C ASP A 26 9.28 -13.75 -5.28
N TRP A 27 9.72 -13.92 -4.03
CA TRP A 27 10.43 -12.91 -3.26
C TRP A 27 11.91 -12.87 -3.61
N THR A 28 12.39 -11.74 -4.13
CA THR A 28 13.80 -11.50 -4.42
C THR A 28 14.38 -10.41 -3.54
N TRP A 29 15.69 -10.50 -3.27
CA TRP A 29 16.43 -9.40 -2.64
C TRP A 29 16.89 -8.45 -3.73
N THR A 30 16.53 -7.18 -3.61
CA THR A 30 16.93 -6.11 -4.53
C THR A 30 17.79 -5.10 -3.79
N PRO A 31 18.92 -4.64 -4.37
CA PRO A 31 19.73 -3.58 -3.77
C PRO A 31 18.91 -2.29 -3.67
N LEU A 32 18.94 -1.68 -2.50
CA LEU A 32 18.25 -0.43 -2.20
C LEU A 32 19.22 0.73 -2.05
N ASP A 33 20.32 0.49 -1.32
CA ASP A 33 21.32 1.51 -1.03
C ASP A 33 22.70 0.86 -0.87
N THR A 34 23.76 1.62 -1.12
CA THR A 34 25.15 1.16 -0.97
C THR A 34 26.06 2.34 -0.69
N TRP A 35 26.86 2.24 0.37
CA TRP A 35 27.87 3.24 0.70
C TRP A 35 29.11 2.61 1.32
N THR A 36 30.22 3.33 1.24
CA THR A 36 31.47 2.99 1.91
C THR A 36 31.50 3.69 3.28
N PRO A 37 31.54 2.95 4.40
CA PRO A 37 31.64 3.57 5.71
C PRO A 37 33.05 4.11 5.96
N ASP A 38 33.14 5.32 6.52
CA ASP A 38 34.39 5.97 6.92
C ASP A 38 34.29 6.47 8.37
N PRO A 39 34.99 5.85 9.33
CA PRO A 39 35.89 4.69 9.18
C PRO A 39 35.12 3.37 8.97
N THR A 40 35.79 2.36 8.42
CA THR A 40 35.22 1.02 8.27
C THR A 40 34.88 0.41 9.64
N PRO A 41 33.66 -0.10 9.88
CA PRO A 41 33.27 -0.67 11.16
C PRO A 41 34.08 -1.92 11.47
N THR A 42 34.67 -1.95 12.67
CA THR A 42 35.44 -3.10 13.18
C THR A 42 34.76 -3.81 14.35
N THR A 43 33.63 -3.26 14.83
CA THR A 43 32.80 -3.87 15.87
C THR A 43 31.31 -3.76 15.51
N PRO A 44 30.45 -4.68 16.00
CA PRO A 44 29.02 -4.59 15.74
C PRO A 44 28.38 -3.28 16.22
N ALA A 45 28.87 -2.71 17.33
CA ALA A 45 28.41 -1.40 17.81
C ALA A 45 28.72 -0.27 16.81
N GLN A 46 29.94 -0.24 16.25
CA GLN A 46 30.29 0.72 15.20
C GLN A 46 29.43 0.56 13.94
N LEU A 47 29.04 -0.67 13.61
CA LEU A 47 28.12 -0.93 12.50
C LEU A 47 26.72 -0.39 12.80
N ALA A 48 26.21 -0.56 14.02
CA ALA A 48 24.93 0.01 14.44
C ALA A 48 24.94 1.55 14.37
N ASP A 49 26.00 2.19 14.85
CA ASP A 49 26.16 3.65 14.78
C ASP A 49 26.25 4.16 13.34
N GLU A 50 26.92 3.42 12.46
CA GLU A 50 27.01 3.71 11.02
C GLU A 50 25.63 3.58 10.34
N LEU A 51 24.89 2.52 10.65
CA LEU A 51 23.51 2.35 10.16
C LEU A 51 22.61 3.51 10.62
N HIS A 52 22.72 3.88 11.90
CA HIS A 52 21.93 4.97 12.49
C HIS A 52 22.21 6.31 11.80
N ARG A 53 23.49 6.63 11.52
CA ARG A 53 23.87 7.83 10.76
C ARG A 53 23.24 7.90 9.36
N HIS A 54 22.95 6.76 8.78
CA HIS A 54 22.30 6.64 7.46
C HIS A 54 20.77 6.40 7.55
N GLY A 55 20.17 6.62 8.73
CA GLY A 55 18.72 6.54 8.94
C GLY A 55 18.18 5.10 9.03
N TRP A 56 19.05 4.14 9.34
CA TRP A 56 18.72 2.73 9.52
C TRP A 56 18.91 2.32 10.97
N THR A 57 17.93 1.63 11.54
CA THR A 57 18.05 1.06 12.88
C THR A 57 17.95 -0.47 12.83
N THR A 58 18.53 -1.11 13.83
CA THR A 58 18.49 -2.57 14.01
C THR A 58 17.46 -2.89 15.10
N PRO A 59 16.51 -3.82 14.88
CA PRO A 59 15.53 -4.18 15.90
C PRO A 59 16.16 -4.87 17.12
N GLU A 60 17.30 -5.52 16.92
CA GLU A 60 18.16 -6.09 17.97
C GLU A 60 19.59 -5.63 17.73
N ASP A 61 20.36 -5.44 18.81
CA ASP A 61 21.76 -5.06 18.69
C ASP A 61 22.53 -6.10 17.86
N PRO A 62 23.27 -5.67 16.83
CA PRO A 62 24.03 -6.60 16.00
C PRO A 62 25.09 -7.30 16.85
N THR A 63 25.20 -8.62 16.66
CA THR A 63 26.23 -9.45 17.28
C THR A 63 27.34 -9.82 16.30
N THR A 64 27.17 -9.51 15.02
CA THR A 64 28.12 -9.82 13.94
C THR A 64 28.30 -8.64 13.00
N LEU A 65 29.41 -8.66 12.24
CA LEU A 65 29.78 -7.65 11.25
C LEU A 65 29.39 -8.04 9.81
N THR A 66 28.45 -8.95 9.58
CA THR A 66 28.20 -9.47 8.22
C THR A 66 26.79 -9.18 7.74
N LYS A 67 25.78 -9.81 8.33
CA LYS A 67 24.38 -9.67 7.92
C LYS A 67 23.53 -9.28 9.10
N VAL A 68 22.87 -8.13 8.98
CA VAL A 68 22.06 -7.56 10.05
C VAL A 68 20.69 -7.18 9.49
N THR A 69 19.63 -7.53 10.21
CA THR A 69 18.28 -7.05 9.89
C THR A 69 18.19 -5.58 10.27
N VAL A 70 17.68 -4.76 9.36
CA VAL A 70 17.52 -3.31 9.59
C VAL A 70 16.10 -2.89 9.26
N ILE A 71 15.70 -1.73 9.76
CA ILE A 71 14.48 -1.04 9.39
C ILE A 71 14.78 0.46 9.21
N PRO A 72 14.07 1.17 8.32
CA PRO A 72 14.21 2.62 8.24
C PRO A 72 13.72 3.27 9.53
N GLU A 73 14.46 4.24 10.07
CA GLU A 73 14.05 4.94 11.30
C GLU A 73 12.75 5.73 11.14
N ASN A 74 12.55 6.30 9.97
CA ASN A 74 11.35 7.05 9.62
C ASN A 74 10.25 6.17 8.99
N TRP A 75 10.32 4.84 9.16
CA TRP A 75 9.40 3.91 8.52
C TRP A 75 7.93 4.23 8.82
N GLN A 76 7.61 4.50 10.09
CA GLN A 76 6.22 4.82 10.47
C GLN A 76 5.71 6.07 9.74
N ALA A 77 6.51 7.13 9.66
CA ALA A 77 6.14 8.35 8.95
C ALA A 77 5.96 8.12 7.44
N LEU A 78 6.81 7.29 6.81
CA LEU A 78 6.67 6.91 5.41
C LEU A 78 5.39 6.10 5.16
N VAL A 79 5.07 5.16 6.06
CA VAL A 79 3.84 4.36 5.99
C VAL A 79 2.62 5.25 6.16
N ASP A 80 2.61 6.12 7.17
CA ASP A 80 1.50 7.03 7.44
C ASP A 80 1.24 7.95 6.25
N HIS A 81 2.31 8.49 5.63
CA HIS A 81 2.20 9.31 4.42
C HIS A 81 1.64 8.52 3.23
N ALA A 82 2.12 7.30 2.99
CA ALA A 82 1.63 6.45 1.91
C ALA A 82 0.15 6.05 2.12
N LEU A 83 -0.25 5.75 3.36
CA LEU A 83 -1.64 5.47 3.72
C LEU A 83 -2.52 6.70 3.53
N ALA A 84 -2.06 7.89 3.95
CA ALA A 84 -2.77 9.14 3.74
C ALA A 84 -2.98 9.43 2.25
N ALA A 85 -1.94 9.26 1.42
CA ALA A 85 -2.03 9.43 -0.03
C ALA A 85 -3.01 8.43 -0.67
N ARG A 86 -2.95 7.15 -0.27
CA ARG A 86 -3.89 6.11 -0.72
C ARG A 86 -5.33 6.47 -0.35
N ASN A 87 -5.57 6.89 0.88
CA ASN A 87 -6.90 7.26 1.36
C ASN A 87 -7.42 8.52 0.65
N HIS A 88 -6.55 9.48 0.36
CA HIS A 88 -6.90 10.65 -0.44
C HIS A 88 -7.35 10.26 -1.86
N GLN A 89 -6.58 9.40 -2.53
CA GLN A 89 -6.93 8.87 -3.87
C GLN A 89 -8.23 8.06 -3.85
N ALA A 90 -8.43 7.22 -2.84
CA ALA A 90 -9.68 6.48 -2.67
C ALA A 90 -10.89 7.42 -2.50
N ASN A 91 -10.73 8.52 -1.75
CA ASN A 91 -11.78 9.52 -1.61
C ASN A 91 -12.05 10.26 -2.91
N GLN A 92 -11.02 10.61 -3.69
CA GLN A 92 -11.19 11.20 -5.03
C GLN A 92 -11.98 10.27 -5.95
N LEU A 93 -11.66 8.97 -5.96
CA LEU A 93 -12.39 7.98 -6.75
C LEU A 93 -13.86 7.86 -6.33
N ARG A 94 -14.13 7.88 -5.03
CA ARG A 94 -15.51 7.88 -4.48
C ARG A 94 -16.28 9.12 -4.92
N VAL A 95 -15.67 10.31 -4.89
CA VAL A 95 -16.31 11.54 -5.36
C VAL A 95 -16.62 11.45 -6.85
N ALA A 96 -15.68 10.96 -7.66
CA ALA A 96 -15.91 10.75 -9.09
C ALA A 96 -17.05 9.74 -9.36
N GLU A 97 -17.14 8.66 -8.58
CA GLU A 97 -18.22 7.69 -8.66
C GLU A 97 -19.59 8.30 -8.31
N ASN A 98 -19.66 9.16 -7.28
CA ASN A 98 -20.90 9.85 -6.92
C ASN A 98 -21.35 10.80 -8.05
N ILE A 99 -20.45 11.62 -8.59
CA ILE A 99 -20.77 12.53 -9.72
C ILE A 99 -21.30 11.74 -10.92
N LEU A 100 -20.66 10.61 -11.27
CA LEU A 100 -21.14 9.76 -12.35
C LEU A 100 -22.51 9.15 -12.05
N THR A 101 -22.77 8.80 -10.79
CA THR A 101 -24.07 8.26 -10.37
C THR A 101 -25.16 9.32 -10.46
N ASP A 102 -24.88 10.56 -10.02
CA ASP A 102 -25.83 11.68 -10.08
C ASP A 102 -26.16 12.03 -11.53
N ILE A 103 -25.14 12.14 -12.41
CA ILE A 103 -25.35 12.37 -13.85
C ILE A 103 -26.24 11.28 -14.47
N LEU A 104 -26.03 10.02 -14.09
CA LEU A 104 -26.84 8.90 -14.58
C LEU A 104 -28.26 8.90 -13.99
N GLY A 105 -28.43 9.39 -12.76
CA GLY A 105 -29.72 9.60 -12.10
C GLY A 105 -30.52 10.71 -12.80
N ASP A 106 -29.93 11.89 -12.98
CA ASP A 106 -30.54 13.02 -13.69
C ASP A 106 -30.94 12.64 -15.12
N ALA A 107 -30.08 11.87 -15.80
CA ALA A 107 -30.35 11.38 -17.13
C ALA A 107 -31.54 10.39 -17.17
N ALA A 108 -31.68 9.53 -16.15
CA ALA A 108 -32.84 8.65 -16.00
C ALA A 108 -34.13 9.42 -15.69
N ASP A 109 -34.07 10.43 -14.81
CA ASP A 109 -35.20 11.31 -14.48
C ASP A 109 -35.65 12.15 -15.68
N ALA A 110 -34.71 12.53 -16.56
CA ALA A 110 -35.00 13.12 -17.86
C ALA A 110 -35.61 12.14 -18.89
N GLY A 111 -35.83 10.87 -18.51
CA GLY A 111 -36.50 9.86 -19.33
C GLY A 111 -35.56 9.10 -20.28
N LEU A 112 -34.25 9.20 -20.13
CA LEU A 112 -33.31 8.43 -20.96
C LEU A 112 -33.37 6.94 -20.61
N SER A 113 -33.45 6.11 -21.64
CA SER A 113 -33.55 4.66 -21.44
C SER A 113 -32.28 4.09 -20.79
N VAL A 114 -32.45 3.11 -19.91
CA VAL A 114 -31.35 2.34 -19.31
C VAL A 114 -30.39 1.77 -20.35
N THR A 115 -30.87 1.44 -21.55
CA THR A 115 -30.02 0.97 -22.65
C THR A 115 -29.05 2.06 -23.13
N PHE A 116 -29.55 3.29 -23.30
CA PHE A 116 -28.73 4.45 -23.68
C PHE A 116 -27.70 4.80 -22.59
N LEU A 117 -28.13 4.78 -21.33
CA LEU A 117 -27.25 5.06 -20.17
C LEU A 117 -26.13 4.02 -20.02
N ALA A 118 -26.45 2.74 -20.19
CA ALA A 118 -25.45 1.67 -20.19
C ALA A 118 -24.42 1.86 -21.31
N GLN A 119 -24.89 2.23 -22.51
CA GLN A 119 -24.04 2.47 -23.68
C GLN A 119 -23.14 3.70 -23.50
N ALA A 120 -23.66 4.80 -22.96
CA ALA A 120 -22.91 6.01 -22.64
C ALA A 120 -21.84 5.77 -21.56
N ALA A 121 -22.12 4.88 -20.60
CA ALA A 121 -21.16 4.48 -19.57
C ALA A 121 -20.13 3.43 -20.04
N GLY A 122 -20.21 2.97 -21.30
CA GLY A 122 -19.35 1.89 -21.82
C GLY A 122 -19.58 0.54 -21.15
N LEU A 123 -20.78 0.31 -20.60
CA LEU A 123 -21.13 -0.89 -19.84
C LEU A 123 -22.19 -1.72 -20.58
N SER A 124 -22.18 -3.03 -20.33
CA SER A 124 -23.36 -3.83 -20.67
C SER A 124 -24.54 -3.45 -19.77
N ARG A 125 -25.76 -3.62 -20.27
CA ARG A 125 -26.97 -3.30 -19.52
C ARG A 125 -27.05 -4.04 -18.17
N ALA A 126 -26.60 -5.30 -18.12
CA ALA A 126 -26.52 -6.07 -16.89
C ALA A 126 -25.44 -5.55 -15.92
N ALA A 127 -24.28 -5.13 -16.44
CA ALA A 127 -23.23 -4.51 -15.62
C ALA A 127 -23.68 -3.17 -15.04
N PHE A 128 -24.43 -2.38 -15.82
CA PHE A 128 -25.07 -1.15 -15.36
C PHE A 128 -26.03 -1.42 -14.19
N TYR A 129 -26.98 -2.34 -14.34
CA TYR A 129 -27.90 -2.72 -13.25
C TYR A 129 -27.17 -3.20 -11.99
N LYS A 130 -26.17 -4.08 -12.15
CA LYS A 130 -25.41 -4.60 -11.01
C LYS A 130 -24.64 -3.49 -10.30
N ARG A 131 -24.10 -2.53 -11.04
CA ARG A 131 -23.39 -1.36 -10.50
C ARG A 131 -24.36 -0.42 -9.78
N SER A 132 -25.48 -0.06 -10.40
CA SER A 132 -26.53 0.77 -9.77
C SER A 132 -27.04 0.15 -8.47
N ALA A 133 -27.34 -1.15 -8.45
CA ALA A 133 -27.78 -1.85 -7.24
C ALA A 133 -26.71 -1.89 -6.14
N LYS A 134 -25.43 -2.04 -6.52
CA LYS A 134 -24.31 -1.97 -5.58
C LYS A 134 -24.18 -0.58 -4.97
N THR A 135 -24.28 0.47 -5.79
CA THR A 135 -24.20 1.87 -5.34
C THR A 135 -25.34 2.22 -4.40
N ILE A 136 -26.59 1.86 -4.73
CA ILE A 136 -27.76 2.06 -3.86
C ILE A 136 -27.57 1.33 -2.51
N ASN A 137 -27.08 0.10 -2.54
CA ASN A 137 -26.77 -0.63 -1.30
C ASN A 137 -25.64 0.02 -0.51
N SER A 138 -24.60 0.54 -1.17
CA SER A 138 -23.50 1.25 -0.52
C SER A 138 -23.94 2.58 0.11
N MET A 139 -24.85 3.33 -0.52
CA MET A 139 -25.45 4.54 0.06
C MET A 139 -26.31 4.20 1.28
N ARG A 140 -27.14 3.14 1.19
CA ARG A 140 -27.96 2.65 2.30
C ARG A 140 -27.12 2.18 3.51
N HIS A 141 -25.89 1.74 3.29
CA HIS A 141 -24.93 1.37 4.36
C HIS A 141 -23.99 2.51 4.78
N ALA A 142 -23.91 3.61 4.03
CA ALA A 142 -23.11 4.78 4.41
C ALA A 142 -23.79 5.66 5.47
N ASP A 143 -25.12 5.59 5.57
CA ASP A 143 -25.92 6.22 6.64
C ASP A 143 -25.93 5.41 7.96
N GLN A 144 -25.27 4.25 7.99
CA GLN A 144 -25.00 3.54 9.26
C GLN A 144 -23.65 4.01 9.82
N PRO A 145 -23.54 4.29 11.13
CA PRO A 145 -22.25 4.62 11.73
C PRO A 145 -21.29 3.46 11.45
N ARG A 146 -20.23 3.75 10.70
CA ARG A 146 -19.24 2.75 10.30
C ARG A 146 -18.55 2.26 11.56
N GLU A 147 -18.51 0.93 11.75
CA GLU A 147 -17.66 0.31 12.76
C GLU A 147 -16.20 0.74 12.56
N ASP A 148 -15.59 1.07 13.68
CA ASP A 148 -14.22 1.52 13.93
C ASP A 148 -13.26 1.66 12.71
N PRO A 149 -12.77 2.87 12.38
CA PRO A 149 -11.83 3.13 11.28
C PRO A 149 -10.46 2.42 11.43
N SER A 150 -10.22 1.72 12.54
CA SER A 150 -9.04 0.89 12.76
C SER A 150 -9.12 -0.52 12.14
N GLN A 151 -10.24 -0.93 11.54
CA GLN A 151 -10.37 -2.24 10.91
C GLN A 151 -10.16 -2.21 9.38
N LEU A 152 -9.34 -3.15 8.90
CA LEU A 152 -9.15 -3.41 7.47
C LEU A 152 -10.49 -3.77 6.81
N THR A 153 -10.80 -3.10 5.71
CA THR A 153 -11.98 -3.41 4.89
C THR A 153 -11.87 -4.81 4.28
N ARG A 154 -13.02 -5.42 3.95
CA ARG A 154 -13.07 -6.77 3.36
C ARG A 154 -12.23 -6.93 2.09
N ALA A 155 -12.14 -5.88 1.28
CA ALA A 155 -11.31 -5.85 0.08
C ALA A 155 -9.81 -5.88 0.42
N GLU A 156 -9.39 -5.18 1.48
CA GLU A 156 -8.00 -5.19 1.97
C GLU A 156 -7.65 -6.53 2.60
N LYS A 157 -8.55 -7.13 3.39
CA LYS A 157 -8.37 -8.50 3.91
C LYS A 157 -8.18 -9.51 2.79
N THR A 158 -9.01 -9.44 1.75
CA THR A 158 -8.93 -10.32 0.57
C THR A 158 -7.63 -10.13 -0.20
N ALA A 159 -7.21 -8.88 -0.44
CA ALA A 159 -5.96 -8.57 -1.14
C ALA A 159 -4.71 -9.01 -0.35
N LEU A 160 -4.83 -9.10 0.98
CA LEU A 160 -3.78 -9.61 1.87
C LEU A 160 -3.91 -11.11 2.18
N SER A 161 -4.88 -11.81 1.58
CA SER A 161 -5.22 -13.21 1.89
C SER A 161 -5.42 -13.47 3.40
N LEU A 162 -5.88 -12.45 4.13
CA LEU A 162 -6.32 -12.58 5.50
C LEU A 162 -7.77 -13.06 5.43
N GLY A 163 -8.01 -14.29 5.89
CA GLY A 163 -9.36 -14.86 5.95
C GLY A 163 -10.30 -13.98 6.79
N ASP A 164 -11.59 -14.02 6.46
CA ASP A 164 -12.64 -13.50 7.33
C ASP A 164 -12.69 -14.44 8.56
N GLU A 165 -12.03 -14.08 9.66
CA GLU A 165 -12.35 -14.60 11.01
C GLU A 165 -13.68 -14.01 11.50
#